data_AF-A0A920HYJ4-F1
#
_entry.id   AF-A0A920HYJ4-F1
#
_cell.length_a   1.000
_cell.length_b   1.000
_cell.length_c   1.000
_cell.angle_alpha   90.00
_cell.angle_beta   90.00
_cell.angle_gamma   90.00
#
_symmetry.space_group_name_H-M   'P 1'
#
loop_
_entity.id
_entity.type
_entity.pdbx_description
1 polymer ?
#
loop_
_entity_poly.entity_id
_entity_poly.type
_entity_poly.pdbx_seq_one_letter_code
_entity_poly.pdbx_strand_id
1 'polypeptide(L)' 'MTGIPVNKIASHEMKKLAEMTKNIKSNIVGQDDAIEKVVRAIRRNRVGLKDPNKPIGSFIF' A
#
# COMPACT_ATOMS: atom_id res chain seq x y z
N MET A 1 -1.59 8.73 -24.57
CA MET A 1 -1.75 7.55 -23.67
C MET A 1 -0.49 6.71 -23.78
N THR A 2 0.17 6.37 -22.68
CA THR A 2 1.56 5.88 -22.61
C THR A 2 1.85 4.52 -23.28
N GLY A 3 0.88 3.89 -23.95
CA GLY A 3 1.05 2.59 -24.62
C GLY A 3 1.25 1.39 -23.69
N ILE A 4 1.24 1.61 -22.37
CA ILE A 4 1.47 0.55 -21.38
C ILE A 4 0.15 -0.22 -21.16
N PRO A 5 0.14 -1.56 -21.31
CA PRO A 5 -1.05 -2.37 -21.07
C PRO A 5 -1.50 -2.26 -19.61
N VAL A 6 -2.74 -1.83 -19.40
CA VAL A 6 -3.34 -1.63 -18.07
C VAL A 6 -3.29 -2.92 -17.22
N ASN A 7 -3.46 -4.08 -17.86
CA ASN A 7 -3.37 -5.38 -17.22
C ASN A 7 -1.97 -5.70 -16.67
N LYS A 8 -0.91 -5.27 -17.38
CA LYS A 8 0.49 -5.44 -16.90
C LYS A 8 0.76 -4.55 -15.69
N ILE A 9 0.21 -3.34 -15.66
CA ILE A 9 0.34 -2.41 -14.54
C ILE A 9 -0.35 -2.97 -13.29
N ALA A 10 -1.58 -3.46 -13.44
CA ALA A 10 -2.36 -3.99 -12.32
C ALA A 10 -1.65 -5.19 -11.64
N SER A 11 -1.09 -6.11 -12.44
CA SER A 11 -0.33 -7.26 -11.94
C SER A 11 0.95 -6.82 -11.19
N HIS A 12 1.70 -5.89 -11.76
CA HIS A 12 2.93 -5.40 -11.13
C HIS A 12 2.64 -4.69 -9.80
N GLU A 13 1.55 -3.93 -9.75
CA GLU A 13 1.14 -3.20 -8.55
C GLU A 13 0.66 -4.13 -7.44
N MET A 14 -0.04 -5.21 -7.77
CA MET A 14 -0.40 -6.26 -6.79
C MET A 14 0.83 -6.91 -6.17
N LYS A 15 1.84 -7.23 -6.99
CA LYS A 15 3.11 -7.77 -6.49
C LYS A 15 3.80 -6.78 -5.54
N LYS A 16 3.83 -5.50 -5.91
CA LYS A 16 4.43 -4.43 -5.10
C LYS A 16 3.73 -4.26 -3.74
N LEU A 17 2.40 -4.43 -3.70
CA LEU A 17 1.62 -4.41 -2.44
C LEU A 17 1.86 -5.61 -1.54
N ALA A 18 2.09 -6.79 -2.13
CA ALA A 18 2.44 -7.99 -1.37
C ALA A 18 3.82 -7.82 -0.70
N GLU A 19 4.80 -7.27 -1.42
CA GLU A 19 6.17 -7.07 -0.95
C GLU A 19 6.35 -5.80 -0.08
N MET A 20 5.36 -4.91 -0.05
CA MET A 20 5.44 -3.59 0.60
C MET A 20 5.92 -3.63 2.06
N THR A 21 5.36 -4.52 2.88
CA THR A 21 5.77 -4.65 4.30
C THR A 21 7.25 -4.97 4.42
N LYS A 22 7.75 -5.94 3.64
CA LYS A 22 9.15 -6.37 3.66
C LYS A 22 10.08 -5.23 3.24
N ASN A 23 9.69 -4.50 2.20
CA ASN A 23 10.48 -3.38 1.66
C ASN A 23 10.55 -2.20 2.63
N ILE A 24 9.51 -1.96 3.44
CA ILE A 24 9.56 -0.89 4.45
C ILE A 24 10.39 -1.34 5.66
N LYS A 25 10.23 -2.60 6.11
CA LYS A 25 11.02 -3.17 7.22
C LYS A 25 12.53 -3.23 6.91
N SER A 26 12.93 -3.34 5.65
CA SER A 26 14.36 -3.31 5.29
C SER A 26 15.02 -1.94 5.52
N ASN A 27 14.22 -0.87 5.59
CA ASN A 27 14.71 0.50 5.75
C ASN A 27 14.44 1.07 7.16
N ILE A 28 13.53 0.47 7.92
CA ILE A 28 13.11 0.95 9.24
C ILE A 28 13.21 -0.19 10.25
N VAL A 29 14.05 -0.01 11.26
CA VAL A 29 14.31 -1.01 12.31
C VAL A 29 13.51 -0.68 13.56
N GLY A 30 12.84 -1.68 14.15
CA GLY A 30 12.17 -1.56 15.45
C GLY A 30 10.77 -0.93 15.43
N GLN A 31 10.17 -0.72 14.25
CA GLN A 31 8.86 -0.04 14.09
C GLN A 31 7.79 -0.95 13.46
N ASP A 32 7.82 -2.24 13.79
CA ASP A 32 6.99 -3.26 13.13
C ASP A 32 5.48 -2.97 13.21
N ASP A 33 4.97 -2.53 14.36
CA ASP A 33 3.54 -2.21 14.56
C ASP A 33 3.11 -0.99 13.74
N ALA A 34 3.93 0.06 13.71
CA ALA A 34 3.64 1.26 12.90
C ALA A 34 3.60 0.92 11.40
N ILE A 35 4.58 0.14 10.93
CA ILE A 35 4.66 -0.33 9.53
C ILE A 35 3.42 -1.15 9.18
N GLU A 36 2.98 -2.05 10.05
CA GLU A 36 1.80 -2.88 9.81
C GLU A 36 0.52 -2.05 9.69
N LYS A 37 0.33 -1.05 10.57
CA LYS A 37 -0.83 -0.13 10.52
C LYS A 37 -0.88 0.66 9.22
N VAL A 38 0.26 1.18 8.75
CA VAL A 38 0.35 1.92 7.49
C VAL A 38 0.05 1.02 6.30
N VAL A 39 0.70 -0.15 6.20
CA VAL A 39 0.48 -1.07 5.09
C VAL A 39 -0.96 -1.57 5.03
N ARG A 40 -1.59 -1.80 6.18
CA ARG A 40 -3.01 -2.20 6.26
C ARG A 40 -3.93 -1.13 5.68
N ALA A 41 -3.71 0.15 5.99
CA ALA A 41 -4.50 1.25 5.44
C ALA A 41 -4.38 1.34 3.91
N ILE A 42 -3.17 1.19 3.38
CA ILE A 42 -2.90 1.21 1.94
C ILE A 42 -3.58 0.03 1.24
N ARG A 43 -3.46 -1.19 1.79
CA ARG A 43 -4.12 -2.40 1.25
C ARG A 43 -5.63 -2.25 1.21
N ARG A 44 -6.24 -1.74 2.29
CA ARG A 44 -7.68 -1.48 2.38
C ARG A 44 -8.16 -0.54 1.28
N ASN A 45 -7.42 0.54 1.01
CA ASN A 45 -7.78 1.44 -0.09
C ASN A 45 -7.71 0.75 -1.45
N ARG A 46 -6.70 -0.11 -1.67
CA ARG A 46 -6.53 -0.78 -2.95
C ARG A 46 -7.66 -1.71 -3.33
N VAL A 47 -8.21 -2.44 -2.35
CA VAL A 47 -9.34 -3.36 -2.57
C VAL A 47 -10.69 -2.63 -2.65
N GLY A 48 -10.69 -1.28 -2.67
CA GLY A 48 -11.91 -0.48 -2.76
C GLY A 48 -12.69 -0.37 -1.45
N LEU A 49 -12.17 -0.90 -0.34
CA LEU A 49 -12.81 -0.87 0.98
C LEU A 49 -12.57 0.45 1.72
N LYS A 50 -12.56 1.59 1.00
CA LYS A 50 -12.46 2.93 1.58
C LYS A 50 -13.72 3.74 1.33
N ASP A 51 -14.02 4.63 2.27
CA ASP A 51 -14.99 5.70 2.07
C ASP A 51 -14.41 6.73 1.07
N PRO A 52 -15.10 7.05 -0.05
CA PRO A 52 -14.63 8.03 -1.02
C PRO A 52 -14.40 9.43 -0.43
N ASN A 53 -15.10 9.77 0.65
CA ASN A 53 -15.04 11.09 1.30
C ASN A 53 -13.96 11.18 2.38
N LYS A 54 -13.15 10.13 2.59
CA LYS A 54 -12.13 10.08 3.64
C LYS A 54 -10.74 9.78 3.08
N PRO A 55 -9.68 10.29 3.74
CA PRO A 55 -8.32 9.91 3.39
C PRO A 55 -8.11 8.41 3.60
N ILE A 56 -7.14 7.84 2.86
CA ILE A 56 -6.79 6.41 2.90
C ILE A 56 -6.39 5.97 4.31
N GLY A 57 -5.64 6.82 4.99
CA GLY A 57 -5.28 6.74 6.39
C GLY A 57 -4.93 8.12 6.93
N SER A 58 -5.19 8.34 8.21
CA SER A 58 -4.73 9.49 8.97
C SER A 58 -3.96 8.95 10.15
N PHE A 59 -2.73 9.41 10.31
CA PHE A 59 -1.82 8.88 11.32
C PHE A 59 -1.18 10.05 12.08
N ILE A 60 -1.00 9.85 13.36
CA ILE A 60 -0.18 10.69 14.23
C ILE A 60 0.80 9.74 14.91
N PHE A 61 2.08 10.12 14.91
CA PHE A 61 3.19 9.34 15.44
C PHE A 61 4.07 10.27 16.28
#